data_AF-A0A1Q4VHZ4-F1
#
_entry.id   AF-A0A1Q4VHZ4-F1
#
_cell.length_a   1.000
_cell.length_b   1.000
_cell.length_c   1.000
_cell.angle_alpha   90.00
_cell.angle_beta   90.00
_cell.angle_gamma   90.00
#
_symmetry.space_group_name_H-M   'P 1'
#
loop_
_entity.id
_entity.type
_entity.pdbx_description
1 polymer ?
#
loop_
_entity_poly.entity_id
_entity_poly.type
_entity_poly.pdbx_seq_one_letter_code
_entity_poly.pdbx_strand_id
1 'polypeptide(L)'
;MATGRTHRPATRSRGIPEATVARLPLYLRALTALSERSVPTVSSEELAAAAGVNSAKLRKDFSYLGSYGTRGVGYDVEYLVYQISRELGLTQDWPVVIVGIGNLGAALANYGGFASRGFRVAALIDADPAMAGKPVAGIAVQHTDELEKIIKDNGVSIGVIATPAGAAQQVCDRLVAAGVTSILNFAPTVLTVPDGVDVRKVDLSIELQILAFHEQRKAGEDAGQDDESGDARAVAAREARRAVREVREAAGKTGPDADAPAGPSDRKGPDGDVPAVMPA
;
A
#
# COMPACT_ATOMS: atom_id res chain seq x y z
N MET A 1 22.10 34.74 -42.22
CA MET A 1 21.50 35.51 -41.11
C MET A 1 19.99 35.37 -41.20
N ALA A 2 19.37 34.74 -40.21
CA ALA A 2 17.98 34.93 -39.76
C ALA A 2 17.72 33.88 -38.67
N THR A 3 18.04 34.21 -37.42
CA THR A 3 17.80 33.38 -36.24
C THR A 3 16.32 33.48 -35.86
N GLY A 4 15.58 32.39 -36.09
CA GLY A 4 14.18 32.24 -35.67
C GLY A 4 14.08 32.12 -34.16
N ARG A 5 13.54 33.17 -33.55
CA ARG A 5 13.32 33.36 -32.11
C ARG A 5 12.33 32.30 -31.60
N THR A 6 12.79 31.40 -30.73
CA THR A 6 11.94 30.39 -30.06
C THR A 6 10.95 31.09 -29.14
N HIS A 7 9.66 30.87 -29.38
CA HIS A 7 8.60 31.30 -28.49
C HIS A 7 8.56 30.37 -27.27
N ARG A 8 9.21 30.79 -26.18
CA ARG A 8 9.17 30.10 -24.89
C ARG A 8 7.98 30.67 -24.09
N PRO A 9 6.93 29.89 -23.78
CA PRO A 9 5.89 30.37 -22.89
C PRO A 9 6.49 30.56 -21.48
N ALA A 10 6.22 31.73 -20.92
CA ALA A 10 6.71 32.17 -19.64
C ALA A 10 5.77 31.73 -18.52
N THR A 11 6.14 30.69 -17.77
CA THR A 11 5.75 30.50 -16.37
C THR A 11 6.91 29.84 -15.63
N ARG A 12 7.75 30.64 -14.97
CA ARG A 12 8.68 30.14 -13.94
C ARG A 12 7.88 29.94 -12.66
N SER A 13 7.25 28.77 -12.48
CA SER A 13 7.01 28.28 -11.12
C SER A 13 8.37 27.87 -10.54
N ARG A 14 8.63 28.11 -9.26
CA ARG A 14 9.68 27.37 -8.56
C ARG A 14 9.19 25.91 -8.56
N GLY A 15 9.60 25.14 -9.56
CA GLY A 15 9.08 23.79 -9.78
C GLY A 15 9.21 22.96 -8.50
N ILE A 16 8.11 22.34 -8.10
CA ILE A 16 8.12 21.38 -6.99
C ILE A 16 9.05 20.24 -7.41
N PRO A 17 10.05 19.86 -6.59
CA PRO A 17 10.93 18.77 -6.95
C PRO A 17 10.16 17.47 -7.18
N GLU A 18 10.53 16.67 -8.18
CA GLU A 18 9.86 15.40 -8.51
C GLU A 18 9.78 14.45 -7.30
N ALA A 19 10.83 14.41 -6.48
CA ALA A 19 10.85 13.64 -5.24
C ALA A 19 9.74 14.08 -4.26
N THR A 20 9.38 15.36 -4.26
CA THR A 20 8.28 15.91 -3.46
C THR A 20 6.95 15.48 -4.06
N VAL A 21 6.77 15.60 -5.38
CA VAL A 21 5.56 15.14 -6.10
C VAL A 21 5.28 13.67 -5.82
N ALA A 22 6.31 12.82 -5.79
CA ALA A 22 6.18 11.41 -5.44
C ALA A 22 5.70 11.15 -3.98
N ARG A 23 5.91 12.11 -3.06
CA ARG A 23 5.48 12.01 -1.65
C ARG A 23 4.14 12.67 -1.37
N LEU A 24 3.71 13.66 -2.16
CA LEU A 24 2.43 14.35 -1.97
C LEU A 24 1.22 13.39 -1.83
N PRO A 25 1.11 12.28 -2.59
CA PRO A 25 0.03 11.32 -2.41
C PRO A 25 0.00 10.66 -1.02
N LEU A 26 1.16 10.47 -0.38
CA LEU A 26 1.26 9.91 0.98
C LEU A 26 0.72 10.90 2.01
N TYR A 27 1.05 12.19 1.86
CA TYR A 27 0.52 13.26 2.70
C TYR A 27 -0.99 13.40 2.54
N LEU A 28 -1.47 13.39 1.29
CA LEU A 28 -2.90 13.45 1.00
C LEU A 28 -3.64 12.27 1.66
N ARG A 29 -3.12 11.05 1.57
CA ARG A 29 -3.72 9.88 2.23
C ARG A 29 -3.84 10.07 3.75
N ALA A 30 -2.78 10.54 4.40
CA ALA A 30 -2.79 10.78 5.84
C ALA A 30 -3.79 11.90 6.23
N LEU A 31 -3.82 12.99 5.46
CA LEU A 31 -4.74 14.11 5.67
C LEU A 31 -6.21 13.72 5.44
N THR A 32 -6.51 12.92 4.42
CA THR A 32 -7.87 12.40 4.18
C THR A 32 -8.35 11.59 5.38
N ALA A 33 -7.51 10.70 5.93
CA ALA A 33 -7.87 9.92 7.11
C ALA A 33 -8.10 10.78 8.37
N LEU A 34 -7.39 11.90 8.49
CA LEU A 34 -7.61 12.88 9.57
C LEU A 34 -8.91 13.68 9.34
N SER A 35 -9.20 14.06 8.10
CA SER A 35 -10.42 14.76 7.70
C SER A 35 -11.67 13.91 7.92
N GLU A 36 -11.64 12.61 7.58
CA GLU A 36 -12.72 11.65 7.86
C GLU A 36 -13.01 11.53 9.37
N ARG A 37 -12.01 11.76 10.22
CA ARG A 37 -12.14 11.80 11.67
C ARG A 37 -12.48 13.18 12.23
N SER A 38 -12.79 14.14 11.36
CA SER A 38 -13.10 15.54 11.70
C SER A 38 -12.01 16.23 12.53
N VAL A 39 -10.74 15.89 12.29
CA VAL A 39 -9.61 16.56 12.92
C VAL A 39 -9.37 17.89 12.20
N PRO A 40 -9.53 19.06 12.86
CA PRO A 40 -9.43 20.35 12.18
C PRO A 40 -7.98 20.74 11.87
N THR A 41 -7.06 20.43 12.79
CA THR A 41 -5.64 20.82 12.69
C THR A 41 -4.72 19.67 13.05
N VAL A 42 -3.56 19.59 12.39
CA VAL A 42 -2.53 18.57 12.67
C VAL A 42 -1.15 19.19 12.75
N SER A 43 -0.31 18.73 13.67
CA SER A 43 1.08 19.16 13.74
C SER A 43 1.92 18.53 12.62
N SER A 44 3.07 19.14 12.30
CA SER A 44 4.04 18.55 11.35
C SER A 44 4.60 17.21 11.80
N GLU A 45 4.62 16.94 13.10
CA GLU A 45 5.19 15.70 13.65
C GLU A 45 4.18 14.55 13.55
N GLU A 46 2.93 14.80 13.95
CA GLU A 46 1.84 13.84 13.81
C GLU A 46 1.59 13.50 12.34
N LEU A 47 1.55 14.50 11.46
CA LEU A 47 1.32 14.27 10.04
C LEU A 47 2.49 13.52 9.39
N ALA A 48 3.73 13.82 9.78
CA ALA A 48 4.91 13.12 9.28
C ALA A 48 4.93 11.66 9.74
N ALA A 49 4.56 11.39 10.99
CA ALA A 49 4.42 10.04 11.52
C ALA A 49 3.33 9.26 10.76
N ALA A 50 2.15 9.86 10.56
CA ALA A 50 1.05 9.24 9.81
C ALA A 50 1.40 8.97 8.33
N ALA A 51 2.22 9.83 7.71
CA ALA A 51 2.67 9.66 6.34
C ALA A 51 3.94 8.79 6.21
N GLY A 52 4.57 8.37 7.32
CA GLY A 52 5.80 7.58 7.32
C GLY A 52 7.03 8.34 6.83
N VAL A 53 7.12 9.66 7.09
CA VAL A 53 8.26 10.50 6.69
C VAL A 53 8.88 11.24 7.87
N ASN A 54 10.04 11.84 7.65
CA ASN A 54 10.65 12.76 8.62
C ASN A 54 9.94 14.14 8.60
N SER A 55 9.65 14.72 9.78
CA SER A 55 8.96 16.00 9.90
C SER A 55 9.70 17.18 9.26
N ALA A 56 11.03 17.18 9.26
CA ALA A 56 11.83 18.19 8.56
C ALA A 56 11.66 18.09 7.03
N LYS A 57 11.59 16.87 6.48
CA LYS A 57 11.28 16.66 5.06
C LYS A 57 9.88 17.15 4.72
N LEU A 58 8.88 16.81 5.55
CA LEU A 58 7.50 17.27 5.35
C LEU A 58 7.40 18.79 5.32
N ARG A 59 8.01 19.48 6.30
CA ARG A 59 8.02 20.96 6.35
C ARG A 59 8.71 21.54 5.10
N LYS A 60 9.78 20.91 4.62
CA LYS A 60 10.48 21.33 3.41
C LYS A 60 9.60 21.13 2.17
N ASP A 61 8.92 20.01 2.06
CA ASP A 61 8.02 19.69 0.95
C ASP A 61 6.86 20.69 0.88
N PHE A 62 6.23 20.95 2.02
CA PHE A 62 5.12 21.91 2.09
C PHE A 62 5.58 23.34 1.79
N SER A 63 6.83 23.69 2.10
CA SER A 63 7.37 25.02 1.75
C SER A 63 7.40 25.29 0.23
N TYR A 64 7.36 24.26 -0.61
CA TYR A 64 7.23 24.42 -2.07
C TYR A 64 5.79 24.68 -2.51
N LEU A 65 4.81 24.18 -1.77
CA LEU A 65 3.39 24.40 -2.04
C LEU A 65 2.95 25.79 -1.53
N GLY A 66 3.47 26.21 -0.38
CA GLY A 66 3.18 27.51 0.22
C GLY A 66 3.36 27.49 1.74
N SER A 67 3.08 28.61 2.39
CA SER A 67 3.07 28.69 3.86
C SER A 67 1.68 28.35 4.39
N TYR A 68 1.45 27.07 4.72
CA TYR A 68 0.13 26.58 5.15
C TYR A 68 0.06 26.16 6.62
N GLY A 69 1.13 26.39 7.36
CA GLY A 69 1.20 26.11 8.80
C GLY A 69 1.32 27.40 9.59
N THR A 70 0.59 27.50 10.68
CA THR A 70 0.78 28.55 11.67
C THR A 70 1.65 28.00 12.81
N ARG A 71 2.75 28.70 13.14
CA ARG A 71 3.62 28.31 14.25
C ARG A 71 2.79 28.20 15.53
N GLY A 72 2.85 27.05 16.20
CA GLY A 72 2.10 26.78 17.43
C GLY A 72 0.66 26.28 17.25
N VAL A 73 0.12 26.28 16.03
CA VAL A 73 -1.25 25.78 15.72
C VAL A 73 -1.20 24.53 14.84
N GLY A 74 -0.23 24.44 13.94
CA GLY A 74 -0.12 23.34 12.98
C GLY A 74 -0.75 23.70 11.64
N TYR A 75 -1.19 22.68 10.91
CA TYR A 75 -1.80 22.80 9.60
C TYR A 75 -3.29 22.58 9.67
N ASP A 76 -4.06 23.39 8.96
CA ASP A 76 -5.47 23.13 8.71
C ASP A 76 -5.61 21.92 7.76
N VAL A 77 -6.34 20.91 8.22
CA VAL A 77 -6.43 19.62 7.54
C VAL A 77 -7.22 19.74 6.23
N GLU A 78 -8.41 20.33 6.25
CA GLU A 78 -9.26 20.45 5.06
C GLU A 78 -8.59 21.33 3.99
N TYR A 79 -8.00 22.44 4.43
CA TYR A 79 -7.29 23.34 3.54
C TYR A 79 -6.09 22.65 2.88
N LEU A 80 -5.29 21.87 3.63
CA LEU A 80 -4.19 21.10 3.06
C LEU A 80 -4.65 20.00 2.11
N VAL A 81 -5.74 19.29 2.44
CA VAL A 81 -6.34 18.31 1.51
C VAL A 81 -6.64 19.00 0.18
N TYR A 82 -7.32 20.16 0.22
CA TYR A 82 -7.64 20.91 -0.98
C TYR A 82 -6.40 21.36 -1.77
N GLN A 83 -5.39 21.94 -1.10
CA GLN A 83 -4.18 22.43 -1.78
C GLN A 83 -3.37 21.29 -2.42
N ILE A 84 -3.19 20.17 -1.71
CA ILE A 84 -2.44 19.02 -2.25
C ILE A 84 -3.22 18.36 -3.39
N SER A 85 -4.54 18.20 -3.26
CA SER A 85 -5.38 17.69 -4.34
C SER A 85 -5.30 18.57 -5.58
N ARG A 86 -5.34 19.90 -5.41
CA ARG A 86 -5.19 20.86 -6.52
C ARG A 86 -3.82 20.74 -7.19
N GLU A 87 -2.74 20.66 -6.42
CA GLU A 87 -1.39 20.56 -6.97
C GLU A 87 -1.15 19.23 -7.70
N LEU A 88 -1.74 18.14 -7.21
CA LEU A 88 -1.73 16.84 -7.88
C LEU A 88 -2.70 16.75 -9.07
N GLY A 89 -3.47 17.80 -9.35
CA GLY A 89 -4.47 17.80 -10.42
C GLY A 89 -5.68 16.92 -10.15
N LEU A 90 -5.93 16.52 -8.89
CA LEU A 90 -7.04 15.63 -8.51
C LEU A 90 -8.37 16.36 -8.32
N THR A 91 -8.44 17.64 -8.71
CA THR A 91 -9.67 18.45 -8.72
C THR A 91 -10.47 18.29 -10.01
N GLN A 92 -9.96 17.50 -10.96
CA GLN A 92 -10.61 17.11 -12.21
C GLN A 92 -10.62 15.58 -12.33
N ASP A 93 -11.58 15.05 -13.08
CA ASP A 93 -11.62 13.63 -13.41
C ASP A 93 -10.62 13.30 -14.51
N TRP A 94 -9.76 12.32 -14.25
CA TRP A 94 -8.84 11.72 -15.21
C TRP A 94 -9.44 10.42 -15.73
N PRO A 95 -9.86 10.35 -17.01
CA PRO A 95 -10.38 9.12 -17.60
C PRO A 95 -9.25 8.12 -17.81
N VAL A 96 -9.40 6.93 -17.22
CA VAL A 96 -8.42 5.84 -17.24
C VAL A 96 -8.93 4.69 -18.09
N VAL A 97 -8.07 4.13 -18.94
CA VAL A 97 -8.31 2.84 -19.59
C VAL A 97 -7.45 1.76 -18.93
N ILE A 98 -8.04 0.59 -18.66
CA ILE A 98 -7.31 -0.57 -18.15
C ILE A 98 -7.23 -1.61 -19.27
N VAL A 99 -6.02 -2.01 -19.66
CA VAL A 99 -5.78 -3.02 -20.69
C VAL A 99 -5.24 -4.29 -20.05
N GLY A 100 -5.91 -5.42 -20.31
CA GLY A 100 -5.68 -6.72 -19.70
C GLY A 100 -6.56 -6.91 -18.46
N ILE A 101 -7.72 -7.53 -18.64
CA ILE A 101 -8.73 -7.81 -17.60
C ILE A 101 -8.61 -9.26 -17.12
N GLY A 102 -7.38 -9.66 -16.79
CA GLY A 102 -7.11 -10.83 -15.96
C GLY A 102 -7.38 -10.54 -14.47
N ASN A 103 -6.82 -11.35 -13.58
CA ASN A 103 -7.01 -11.19 -12.12
C ASN A 103 -6.64 -9.77 -11.63
N LEU A 104 -5.48 -9.26 -12.06
CA LEU A 104 -5.01 -7.94 -11.63
C LEU A 104 -5.85 -6.80 -12.23
N GLY A 105 -6.12 -6.84 -13.54
CA GLY A 105 -6.94 -5.82 -14.19
C GLY A 105 -8.35 -5.74 -13.62
N ALA A 106 -8.97 -6.89 -13.34
CA ALA A 106 -10.27 -6.95 -12.68
C ALA A 106 -10.23 -6.41 -11.24
N ALA A 107 -9.18 -6.70 -10.49
CA ALA A 107 -8.99 -6.13 -9.14
C ALA A 107 -8.82 -4.61 -9.17
N LEU A 108 -8.03 -4.09 -10.12
CA LEU A 108 -7.83 -2.65 -10.33
C LEU A 108 -9.14 -1.96 -10.74
N ALA A 109 -9.94 -2.58 -11.61
CA ALA A 109 -11.23 -2.05 -12.03
C ALA A 109 -12.25 -1.94 -10.86
N ASN A 110 -12.23 -2.91 -9.94
CA ASN A 110 -13.10 -2.91 -8.76
C ASN A 110 -12.56 -2.05 -7.60
N TYR A 111 -11.38 -1.44 -7.74
CA TYR A 111 -10.79 -0.64 -6.69
C TYR A 111 -11.44 0.75 -6.61
N GLY A 112 -12.41 0.90 -5.70
CA GLY A 112 -13.12 2.17 -5.47
C GLY A 112 -12.22 3.36 -5.09
N GLY A 113 -10.99 3.08 -4.66
CA GLY A 113 -10.00 4.11 -4.34
C GLY A 113 -9.58 4.98 -5.54
N PHE A 114 -9.76 4.53 -6.79
CA PHE A 114 -9.49 5.36 -7.97
C PHE A 114 -10.51 6.48 -8.14
N ALA A 115 -11.81 6.15 -8.13
CA ALA A 115 -12.88 7.13 -8.29
C ALA A 115 -12.83 8.22 -7.21
N SER A 116 -12.60 7.82 -5.95
CA SER A 116 -12.45 8.76 -4.81
C SER A 116 -11.27 9.74 -4.94
N ARG A 117 -10.33 9.48 -5.86
CA ARG A 117 -9.11 10.27 -6.08
C ARG A 117 -9.12 10.97 -7.43
N GLY A 118 -10.27 11.08 -8.09
CA GLY A 118 -10.40 11.72 -9.40
C GLY A 118 -9.92 10.85 -10.57
N PHE A 119 -9.73 9.55 -10.39
CA PHE A 119 -9.40 8.62 -11.47
C PHE A 119 -10.64 7.80 -11.84
N ARG A 120 -11.30 8.17 -12.93
CA ARG A 120 -12.50 7.48 -13.41
C ARG A 120 -12.10 6.40 -14.40
N VAL A 121 -12.37 5.14 -14.08
CA VAL A 121 -12.21 4.03 -15.04
C VAL A 121 -13.25 4.22 -16.15
N ALA A 122 -12.79 4.60 -17.34
CA ALA A 122 -13.64 4.93 -18.47
C ALA A 122 -13.88 3.72 -19.38
N ALA A 123 -12.90 2.82 -19.49
CA ALA A 123 -13.03 1.62 -20.30
C ALA A 123 -12.11 0.50 -19.81
N LEU A 124 -12.55 -0.74 -20.08
CA LEU A 124 -11.83 -1.97 -19.81
C LEU A 124 -11.59 -2.68 -21.14
N ILE A 125 -10.35 -3.08 -21.40
CA ILE A 125 -9.92 -3.63 -22.68
C ILE A 125 -9.27 -4.99 -22.47
N ASP A 126 -9.69 -5.98 -23.25
CA ASP A 126 -9.02 -7.28 -23.30
C ASP A 126 -8.88 -7.78 -24.74
N ALA A 127 -7.88 -8.63 -24.98
CA ALA A 127 -7.65 -9.27 -26.27
C ALA A 127 -8.33 -10.65 -26.36
N ASP A 128 -8.76 -11.24 -25.24
CA ASP A 128 -9.55 -12.47 -25.23
C ASP A 128 -10.99 -12.15 -25.70
N PRO A 129 -11.44 -12.68 -26.85
CA PRO A 129 -12.81 -12.47 -27.34
C PRO A 129 -13.87 -12.97 -26.36
N ALA A 130 -13.54 -13.94 -25.49
CA ALA A 130 -14.45 -14.42 -24.46
C ALA A 130 -14.66 -13.40 -23.33
N MET A 131 -13.80 -12.38 -23.22
CA MET A 131 -13.97 -11.29 -22.25
C MET A 131 -14.82 -10.15 -22.79
N ALA A 132 -14.86 -9.96 -24.11
CA ALA A 132 -15.66 -8.90 -24.73
C ALA A 132 -17.14 -9.00 -24.32
N GLY A 133 -17.72 -7.88 -23.90
CA GLY A 133 -19.09 -7.75 -23.41
C GLY A 133 -19.31 -8.19 -21.95
N LYS A 134 -18.36 -8.87 -21.30
CA LYS A 134 -18.51 -9.24 -19.88
C LYS A 134 -18.46 -7.98 -19.01
N PRO A 135 -19.38 -7.83 -18.03
CA PRO A 135 -19.31 -6.73 -17.09
C PRO A 135 -18.26 -7.00 -16.01
N VAL A 136 -17.37 -6.04 -15.79
CA VAL A 136 -16.41 -6.02 -14.68
C VAL A 136 -16.52 -4.66 -14.01
N ALA A 137 -16.76 -4.63 -12.69
CA ALA A 137 -17.04 -3.40 -11.94
C ALA A 137 -18.18 -2.54 -12.54
N GLY A 138 -19.15 -3.19 -13.21
CA GLY A 138 -20.25 -2.51 -13.90
C GLY A 138 -19.90 -1.92 -15.28
N ILE A 139 -18.67 -2.09 -15.76
CA ILE A 139 -18.21 -1.63 -17.08
C ILE A 139 -18.06 -2.84 -18.00
N ALA A 140 -18.63 -2.77 -19.20
CA ALA A 140 -18.46 -3.82 -20.20
C ALA A 140 -17.02 -3.80 -20.74
N VAL A 141 -16.38 -4.98 -20.73
CA VAL A 141 -15.06 -5.15 -21.35
C VAL A 141 -15.21 -5.07 -22.87
N GLN A 142 -14.34 -4.29 -23.50
CA GLN A 142 -14.31 -4.10 -24.95
C GLN A 142 -13.08 -4.80 -25.54
N HIS A 143 -13.16 -5.15 -26.83
CA HIS A 143 -12.06 -5.83 -27.49
C HIS A 143 -10.91 -4.86 -27.78
N THR A 144 -9.68 -5.38 -27.75
CA THR A 144 -8.48 -4.59 -28.01
C THR A 144 -8.46 -3.90 -29.37
N ASP A 145 -9.18 -4.41 -30.37
CA ASP A 145 -9.25 -3.80 -31.70
C ASP A 145 -9.95 -2.43 -31.71
N GLU A 146 -10.77 -2.14 -30.69
CA GLU A 146 -11.48 -0.86 -30.55
C GLU A 146 -10.71 0.18 -29.74
N LEU A 147 -9.50 -0.16 -29.27
CA LEU A 147 -8.72 0.66 -28.33
C LEU A 147 -8.57 2.12 -28.76
N GLU A 148 -8.15 2.39 -29.99
CA GLU A 148 -7.91 3.75 -30.48
C GLU A 148 -9.19 4.58 -30.54
N LYS A 149 -10.31 3.94 -30.89
CA LYS A 149 -11.64 4.57 -30.91
C LYS A 149 -12.08 4.91 -29.49
N ILE A 150 -11.95 3.94 -28.57
CA ILE A 150 -12.33 4.10 -27.16
C ILE A 150 -11.53 5.23 -26.50
N ILE A 151 -10.23 5.32 -26.77
CA ILE A 151 -9.36 6.38 -26.23
C ILE A 151 -9.89 7.76 -26.65
N LYS A 152 -10.23 7.93 -27.93
CA LYS A 152 -10.76 9.20 -28.47
C LYS A 152 -12.13 9.52 -27.90
N ASP A 153 -13.06 8.57 -27.95
CA ASP A 153 -14.45 8.77 -27.54
C ASP A 153 -14.58 9.10 -26.04
N ASN A 154 -13.66 8.58 -25.21
CA ASN A 154 -13.70 8.76 -23.76
C ASN A 154 -12.71 9.82 -23.25
N GLY A 155 -11.90 10.44 -24.12
CA GLY A 155 -10.87 11.40 -23.72
C GLY A 155 -9.86 10.80 -22.74
N VAL A 156 -9.44 9.55 -22.98
CA VAL A 156 -8.54 8.82 -22.08
C VAL A 156 -7.23 9.58 -21.91
N SER A 157 -6.87 9.86 -20.66
CA SER A 157 -5.64 10.59 -20.31
C SER A 157 -4.57 9.65 -19.75
N ILE A 158 -4.97 8.53 -19.14
CA ILE A 158 -4.05 7.59 -18.48
C ILE A 158 -4.34 6.16 -18.94
N GLY A 159 -3.30 5.45 -19.34
CA GLY A 159 -3.34 4.02 -19.68
C GLY A 159 -2.78 3.15 -18.57
N VAL A 160 -3.52 2.14 -18.12
CA VAL A 160 -3.04 1.11 -17.19
C VAL A 160 -2.82 -0.17 -17.96
N ILE A 161 -1.59 -0.69 -17.93
CA ILE A 161 -1.22 -1.95 -18.60
C ILE A 161 -1.09 -3.05 -17.54
N ALA A 162 -2.02 -3.99 -17.56
CA ALA A 162 -2.06 -5.17 -16.70
C ALA A 162 -2.04 -6.47 -17.53
N THR A 163 -1.39 -6.43 -18.70
CA THR A 163 -1.24 -7.57 -19.62
C THR A 163 -0.03 -8.44 -19.28
N PRO A 164 0.06 -9.66 -19.84
CA PRO A 164 1.32 -10.42 -19.86
C PRO A 164 2.46 -9.62 -20.52
N ALA A 165 3.70 -9.94 -20.15
CA ALA A 165 4.90 -9.23 -20.61
C ALA A 165 5.02 -9.14 -22.14
N GLY A 166 4.72 -10.24 -22.85
CA GLY A 166 4.86 -10.32 -24.30
C GLY A 166 3.93 -9.38 -25.08
N ALA A 167 2.81 -8.96 -24.49
CA ALA A 167 1.84 -8.06 -25.13
C ALA A 167 2.01 -6.59 -24.69
N ALA A 168 2.74 -6.33 -23.61
CA ALA A 168 2.75 -5.03 -22.95
C ALA A 168 3.33 -3.89 -23.81
N GLN A 169 4.41 -4.16 -24.57
CA GLN A 169 4.99 -3.16 -25.46
C GLN A 169 4.04 -2.79 -26.59
N GLN A 170 3.39 -3.77 -27.22
CA GLN A 170 2.43 -3.53 -28.29
C GLN A 170 1.25 -2.68 -27.81
N VAL A 171 0.74 -2.96 -26.61
CA VAL A 171 -0.33 -2.15 -25.98
C VAL A 171 0.15 -0.73 -25.70
N CYS A 172 1.37 -0.58 -25.17
CA CYS A 172 2.00 0.71 -24.90
C CYS A 172 2.10 1.55 -26.18
N ASP A 173 2.62 0.98 -27.26
CA ASP A 173 2.78 1.67 -28.54
C ASP A 173 1.44 2.16 -29.09
N ARG A 174 0.38 1.35 -28.96
CA ARG A 174 -0.97 1.73 -29.38
C ARG A 174 -1.58 2.84 -28.52
N LEU A 175 -1.39 2.78 -27.19
CA LEU A 175 -1.80 3.85 -26.28
C LEU A 175 -1.14 5.18 -26.65
N VAL A 176 0.18 5.15 -26.88
CA VAL A 176 0.96 6.33 -27.26
C VAL A 176 0.53 6.86 -28.64
N ALA A 177 0.35 5.98 -29.62
CA ALA A 177 -0.11 6.36 -30.96
C ALA A 177 -1.53 6.99 -30.94
N ALA A 178 -2.37 6.58 -29.99
CA ALA A 178 -3.68 7.18 -29.77
C ALA A 178 -3.64 8.50 -28.96
N GLY A 179 -2.47 8.92 -28.49
CA GLY A 179 -2.23 10.20 -27.81
C GLY A 179 -2.16 10.12 -26.29
N VAL A 180 -2.13 8.93 -25.69
CA VAL A 180 -1.96 8.76 -24.24
C VAL A 180 -0.50 8.97 -23.86
N THR A 181 -0.23 9.94 -23.00
CA THR A 181 1.13 10.32 -22.58
C THR A 181 1.49 9.86 -21.16
N SER A 182 0.54 9.31 -20.41
CA SER A 182 0.77 8.83 -19.04
C SER A 182 0.37 7.36 -18.91
N ILE A 183 1.33 6.50 -18.57
CA ILE A 183 1.15 5.05 -18.54
C ILE A 183 1.56 4.49 -17.17
N LEU A 184 0.68 3.72 -16.56
CA LEU A 184 0.94 2.92 -15.37
C LEU A 184 1.14 1.46 -15.78
N ASN A 185 2.36 0.96 -15.64
CA ASN A 185 2.73 -0.38 -16.11
C ASN A 185 2.86 -1.37 -14.95
N PHE A 186 1.99 -2.38 -14.93
CA PHE A 186 2.08 -3.53 -14.03
C PHE A 186 2.66 -4.78 -14.71
N ALA A 187 2.86 -4.75 -16.03
CA ALA A 187 3.48 -5.88 -16.72
C ALA A 187 4.93 -6.05 -16.24
N PRO A 188 5.42 -7.30 -16.08
CA PRO A 188 6.77 -7.57 -15.58
C PRO A 188 7.82 -7.38 -16.70
N THR A 189 7.81 -6.23 -17.34
CA THR A 189 8.74 -5.82 -18.39
C THR A 189 8.98 -4.32 -18.35
N VAL A 190 10.10 -3.89 -18.91
CA VAL A 190 10.40 -2.46 -19.12
C VAL A 190 9.86 -2.07 -20.48
N LEU A 191 9.11 -0.98 -20.53
CA LEU A 191 8.55 -0.45 -21.76
C LEU A 191 9.49 0.60 -22.37
N THR A 192 9.59 0.59 -23.69
CA THR A 192 10.26 1.65 -24.46
C THR A 192 9.21 2.65 -24.90
N VAL A 193 9.43 3.94 -24.64
CA VAL A 193 8.51 5.02 -25.03
C VAL A 193 9.27 6.20 -25.62
N PRO A 194 8.65 7.00 -26.50
CA PRO A 194 9.24 8.23 -27.00
C PRO A 194 9.32 9.31 -25.92
N ASP A 195 10.11 10.36 -26.19
CA ASP A 195 10.20 11.54 -25.34
C ASP A 195 8.81 12.18 -25.12
N GLY A 196 8.52 12.60 -23.88
CA GLY A 196 7.25 13.22 -23.51
C GLY A 196 6.15 12.23 -23.09
N VAL A 197 6.46 10.93 -23.03
CA VAL A 197 5.59 9.90 -22.43
C VAL A 197 6.15 9.48 -21.09
N ASP A 198 5.34 9.61 -20.04
CA ASP A 198 5.68 9.21 -18.69
C ASP A 198 5.20 7.79 -18.41
N VAL A 199 6.13 6.89 -18.08
CA VAL A 199 5.82 5.51 -17.68
C VAL A 199 6.19 5.30 -16.22
N ARG A 200 5.18 4.96 -15.41
CA ARG A 200 5.39 4.55 -14.02
C ARG A 200 5.25 3.03 -13.90
N LYS A 201 6.36 2.34 -13.62
CA LYS A 201 6.35 0.90 -13.36
C LYS A 201 5.92 0.62 -11.91
N VAL A 202 5.05 -0.37 -11.73
CA VAL A 202 4.71 -0.94 -10.42
C VAL A 202 5.13 -2.40 -10.40
N ASP A 203 6.03 -2.74 -9.47
CA ASP A 203 6.53 -4.11 -9.31
C ASP A 203 6.39 -4.53 -7.85
N LEU A 204 5.26 -5.18 -7.54
CA LEU A 204 4.96 -5.62 -6.17
C LEU A 204 5.98 -6.65 -5.66
N SER A 205 6.66 -7.36 -6.56
CA SER A 205 7.65 -8.37 -6.18
C SER A 205 8.92 -7.72 -5.63
N ILE A 206 9.34 -6.59 -6.21
CA ILE A 206 10.49 -5.82 -5.71
C ILE A 206 10.20 -5.29 -4.30
N GLU A 207 8.98 -4.80 -4.05
CA GLU A 207 8.57 -4.32 -2.73
C GLU A 207 8.65 -5.45 -1.67
N LEU A 208 8.20 -6.66 -2.01
CA LEU A 208 8.30 -7.82 -1.11
C LEU A 208 9.76 -8.24 -0.88
N GLN A 209 10.63 -8.17 -1.90
CA GLN A 209 12.06 -8.46 -1.74
C GLN A 209 12.75 -7.47 -0.78
N ILE A 210 12.38 -6.18 -0.84
CA ILE A 210 12.87 -5.17 0.09
C ILE A 210 12.42 -5.49 1.52
N LEU A 211 11.16 -5.89 1.70
CA LEU A 211 10.67 -6.32 3.02
C LEU A 211 11.41 -7.57 3.52
N ALA A 212 11.62 -8.57 2.65
CA ALA A 212 12.36 -9.78 3.00
C ALA A 212 13.79 -9.48 3.46
N PHE A 213 14.48 -8.53 2.82
CA PHE A 213 15.80 -8.08 3.23
C PHE A 213 15.79 -7.46 4.64
N HIS A 214 14.79 -6.63 4.97
CA HIS A 214 14.67 -6.06 6.31
C HIS A 214 14.35 -7.12 7.37
N GLU A 215 13.49 -8.09 7.07
CA GLU A 215 13.17 -9.18 7.99
C GLU A 215 14.39 -10.07 8.26
N GLN A 216 15.20 -10.36 7.23
CA GLN A 216 16.46 -11.08 7.41
C GLN A 216 17.44 -10.34 8.32
N ARG A 217 17.52 -9.00 8.21
CA ARG A 217 18.41 -8.19 9.05
C ARG A 217 17.95 -8.15 10.51
N LYS A 218 16.65 -7.99 10.76
CA LYS A 218 16.10 -8.05 12.13
C LYS A 218 16.41 -9.41 12.77
N ALA A 219 16.19 -10.50 12.04
CA ALA A 219 16.49 -11.84 12.54
C ALA A 219 17.99 -12.07 12.81
N GLY A 220 18.88 -11.43 12.04
CA GLY A 220 20.33 -11.47 12.27
C GLY A 220 20.81 -10.57 13.43
N GLU A 221 20.11 -9.47 13.70
CA GLU A 221 20.39 -8.58 14.83
C GLU A 221 19.92 -9.20 16.16
N ASP A 222 18.77 -9.91 16.15
CA ASP A 222 18.29 -10.68 17.30
C ASP A 222 19.24 -11.84 17.66
N ALA A 223 19.79 -12.54 16.66
CA ALA A 223 20.77 -13.62 16.87
C ALA A 223 22.11 -13.12 17.45
N GLY A 224 22.45 -11.83 17.28
CA GLY A 224 23.64 -11.20 17.85
C GLY A 224 23.47 -10.71 19.30
N GLN A 225 22.23 -10.48 19.75
CA GLN A 225 21.93 -10.08 21.14
C GLN A 225 21.74 -11.28 22.08
N ASP A 226 21.42 -12.46 21.53
CA ASP A 226 21.30 -13.71 22.28
C ASP A 226 22.66 -14.27 22.75
N ASP A 227 23.77 -13.92 22.09
CA ASP A 227 25.12 -14.38 22.49
C ASP A 227 25.65 -13.66 23.76
N GLU A 228 25.34 -12.38 23.97
CA GLU A 228 25.70 -11.67 25.22
C GLU A 228 24.69 -11.89 26.36
N SER A 229 23.39 -12.08 26.03
CA SER A 229 22.32 -12.26 27.02
C SER A 229 22.17 -13.72 27.47
N GLY A 230 22.60 -14.67 26.64
CA GLY A 230 22.56 -16.11 26.93
C GLY A 230 23.48 -16.51 28.07
N ASP A 231 24.67 -15.90 28.17
CA ASP A 231 25.64 -16.22 29.23
C ASP A 231 25.16 -15.69 30.60
N ALA A 232 24.61 -14.46 30.64
CA ALA A 232 24.04 -13.90 31.87
C ALA A 232 22.80 -14.65 32.37
N ARG A 233 21.89 -15.08 31.46
CA ARG A 233 20.72 -15.89 31.82
C ARG A 233 21.11 -17.32 32.24
N ALA A 234 22.13 -17.91 31.61
CA ALA A 234 22.63 -19.23 31.97
C ALA A 234 23.31 -19.24 33.35
N VAL A 235 24.06 -18.18 33.69
CA VAL A 235 24.66 -17.99 35.02
C VAL A 235 23.57 -17.81 36.08
N ALA A 236 22.57 -16.94 35.85
CA ALA A 236 21.46 -16.74 36.78
C ALA A 236 20.63 -18.03 37.01
N ALA A 237 20.41 -18.82 35.95
CA ALA A 237 19.70 -20.09 36.06
C ALA A 237 20.50 -21.17 36.83
N ARG A 238 21.83 -21.16 36.75
CA ARG A 238 22.71 -22.06 37.53
C ARG A 238 22.72 -21.67 39.01
N GLU A 239 22.77 -20.38 39.33
CA GLU A 239 22.70 -19.89 40.71
C GLU A 239 21.35 -20.19 41.36
N ALA A 240 20.24 -19.97 40.64
CA ALA A 240 18.90 -20.31 41.12
C ALA A 240 18.73 -21.81 41.39
N ARG A 241 19.25 -22.68 40.52
CA ARG A 241 19.22 -24.15 40.72
C ARG A 241 20.06 -24.60 41.91
N ARG A 242 21.18 -23.92 42.17
CA ARG A 242 22.03 -24.19 43.33
C ARG A 242 21.32 -23.80 44.64
N ALA A 243 20.70 -22.63 44.68
CA ALA A 243 19.92 -22.18 45.85
C ALA A 243 18.74 -23.11 46.16
N VAL A 244 18.01 -23.57 45.13
CA VAL A 244 16.89 -24.51 45.31
C VAL A 244 17.36 -25.88 45.84
N ARG A 245 18.55 -26.33 45.44
CA ARG A 245 19.14 -27.58 45.95
C ARG A 245 19.54 -27.47 47.42
N GLU A 246 20.16 -26.35 47.81
CA GLU A 246 20.56 -26.09 49.21
C GLU A 246 19.33 -26.01 50.14
N VAL A 247 18.22 -25.41 49.67
CA VAL A 247 16.94 -25.37 50.42
C VAL A 247 16.30 -26.77 50.55
N ARG A 248 16.39 -27.60 49.50
CA ARG A 248 15.80 -28.95 49.49
C ARG A 248 16.59 -29.94 50.36
N GLU A 249 17.91 -29.79 50.44
CA GLU A 249 18.76 -30.58 51.34
C GLU A 249 18.54 -30.19 52.82
N ALA A 250 18.16 -28.94 53.11
CA ALA A 250 17.78 -28.50 54.46
C ALA A 250 16.41 -29.03 54.92
N ALA A 251 15.48 -29.29 54.01
CA ALA A 251 14.10 -29.70 54.31
C ALA A 251 13.89 -31.22 54.45
N GLY A 252 14.87 -32.06 54.11
CA GLY A 252 14.74 -33.53 54.02
C GLY A 252 14.86 -34.33 55.34
N LYS A 253 14.66 -33.73 56.51
CA LYS A 253 14.71 -34.44 57.80
C LYS A 253 13.45 -34.18 58.62
N THR A 254 12.38 -34.93 58.37
CA THR A 254 11.32 -35.34 59.33
C THR A 254 10.20 -36.09 58.58
N GLY A 255 10.07 -37.41 58.81
CA GLY A 255 8.86 -38.20 58.46
C GLY A 255 7.89 -38.24 59.66
N PRO A 256 6.63 -38.75 59.51
CA PRO A 256 6.43 -40.21 59.40
C PRO A 256 5.25 -40.72 58.53
N ASP A 257 5.24 -42.04 58.35
CA ASP A 257 4.28 -42.93 57.67
C ASP A 257 2.88 -43.04 58.32
N ALA A 258 1.85 -43.35 57.51
CA ALA A 258 0.86 -44.43 57.76
C ALA A 258 -0.17 -44.59 56.61
N ASP A 259 -0.05 -45.71 55.89
CA ASP A 259 -1.08 -46.75 55.66
C ASP A 259 -2.44 -46.44 54.98
N ALA A 260 -2.52 -46.84 53.69
CA ALA A 260 -3.55 -47.70 53.04
C ALA A 260 -5.06 -47.30 52.97
N PRO A 261 -5.89 -47.94 52.09
CA PRO A 261 -5.65 -48.53 50.76
C PRO A 261 -6.74 -48.20 49.69
N ALA A 262 -6.54 -48.78 48.51
CA ALA A 262 -7.31 -48.69 47.26
C ALA A 262 -8.67 -49.42 47.21
N GLY A 263 -9.54 -49.02 46.26
CA GLY A 263 -10.69 -49.80 45.77
C GLY A 263 -11.53 -49.08 44.69
N PRO A 264 -12.23 -49.78 43.78
CA PRO A 264 -12.10 -49.51 42.32
C PRO A 264 -13.40 -49.27 41.51
N SER A 265 -13.18 -48.83 40.25
CA SER A 265 -13.86 -49.13 38.97
C SER A 265 -15.40 -49.07 38.77
N ASP A 266 -15.77 -48.37 37.69
CA ASP A 266 -16.76 -48.69 36.64
C ASP A 266 -18.26 -48.79 36.92
N ARG A 267 -19.03 -47.96 36.19
CA ARG A 267 -20.10 -48.31 35.20
C ARG A 267 -20.84 -47.03 34.78
N LYS A 268 -20.82 -46.65 33.49
CA LYS A 268 -21.78 -46.96 32.41
C LYS A 268 -23.05 -46.07 32.45
N GLY A 269 -23.29 -45.31 31.37
CA GLY A 269 -24.47 -44.44 31.11
C GLY A 269 -25.79 -45.21 30.94
N PRO A 270 -26.83 -44.72 30.22
CA PRO A 270 -26.80 -43.76 29.10
C PRO A 270 -28.04 -42.81 28.97
N ASP A 271 -28.10 -42.09 27.84
CA ASP A 271 -29.25 -41.58 27.09
C ASP A 271 -30.22 -40.52 27.67
N GLY A 272 -30.43 -39.49 26.83
CA GLY A 272 -31.40 -38.42 27.03
C GLY A 272 -31.41 -37.38 25.89
N ASP A 273 -31.73 -37.84 24.68
CA ASP A 273 -32.56 -37.19 23.63
C ASP A 273 -33.50 -36.08 24.19
N VAL A 274 -33.88 -34.93 23.58
CA VAL A 274 -33.89 -34.37 22.22
C VAL A 274 -34.12 -32.80 22.33
N PRO A 275 -34.61 -31.98 21.35
CA PRO A 275 -33.88 -30.80 20.86
C PRO A 275 -34.65 -29.44 20.94
N ALA A 276 -34.10 -28.43 20.24
CA ALA A 276 -34.79 -27.53 19.29
C ALA A 276 -34.91 -26.01 19.61
N VAL A 277 -34.91 -25.27 18.48
CA VAL A 277 -35.62 -24.01 18.18
C VAL A 277 -34.80 -22.70 18.19
N MET A 278 -34.32 -22.35 17.00
CA MET A 278 -34.17 -21.00 16.40
C MET A 278 -35.53 -20.27 16.25
N PRO A 279 -35.64 -19.04 15.71
CA PRO A 279 -34.83 -17.82 15.85
C PRO A 279 -35.73 -16.56 16.03
N ALA A 280 -35.11 -15.38 16.03
CA ALA A 280 -35.45 -14.27 15.14
C ALA A 280 -34.20 -13.40 14.94
#